data_AF-A0A411ZZS3-F1
#
_entry.id   AF-A0A411ZZS3-F1
#
_cell.length_a   1.000
_cell.length_b   1.000
_cell.length_c   1.000
_cell.angle_alpha   90.00
_cell.angle_beta   90.00
_cell.angle_gamma   90.00
#
_symmetry.space_group_name_H-M   'P 1'
#
loop_
_entity.id
_entity.type
_entity.pdbx_description
1 polymer ?
#
loop_
_entity_poly.entity_id
_entity_poly.type
_entity_poly.pdbx_seq_one_letter_code
_entity_poly.pdbx_strand_id
1 'polypeptide(L)'
;MQARLVNIGYGTIIAVDRIIAVVAPESAPIKRIVQEAKELKNLIDATYGRRTRSVIIMDNSTVVLSAVQPETITNRVNMDIIKEKGRVNEE
;
A
#
# COMPACT_ATOMS: atom_id res chain seq x y z
N MET A 1 8.68 19.31 -1.28
CA MET A 1 8.18 18.37 -0.25
C MET A 1 8.85 17.03 -0.48
N GLN A 2 9.48 16.44 0.54
CA GLN A 2 10.15 15.14 0.42
C GLN A 2 9.07 14.03 0.38
N ALA A 3 9.17 13.10 -0.58
CA ALA A 3 8.17 12.04 -0.71
C ALA A 3 8.19 11.11 0.51
N ARG A 4 7.04 10.86 1.12
CA ARG A 4 6.93 9.97 2.28
C ARG A 4 6.84 8.55 1.82
N LEU A 5 7.68 7.69 2.38
CA LEU A 5 7.90 6.33 1.90
C LEU A 5 7.61 5.33 3.01
N VAL A 6 6.85 4.28 2.70
CA VAL A 6 6.57 3.18 3.64
C VAL A 6 6.98 1.85 3.04
N ASN A 7 7.63 1.02 3.85
CA ASN A 7 7.93 -0.36 3.48
C ASN A 7 6.68 -1.24 3.62
N ILE A 8 6.30 -1.94 2.55
CA ILE A 8 5.13 -2.83 2.50
C ILE A 8 5.51 -4.31 2.45
N GLY A 9 6.77 -4.64 2.73
CA GLY A 9 7.32 -6.01 2.74
C GLY A 9 8.39 -6.24 1.67
N TYR A 10 9.33 -7.17 1.95
CA TYR A 10 10.33 -7.68 1.00
C TYR A 10 11.19 -6.63 0.28
N GLY A 11 11.41 -5.48 0.92
CA GLY A 11 12.15 -4.38 0.32
C GLY A 11 11.33 -3.51 -0.64
N THR A 12 10.03 -3.78 -0.80
CA THR A 12 9.13 -2.89 -1.54
C THR A 12 8.76 -1.69 -0.70
N ILE A 13 8.96 -0.52 -1.28
CA ILE A 13 8.71 0.78 -0.67
C ILE A 13 7.80 1.57 -1.60
N ILE A 14 6.73 2.16 -1.06
CA ILE A 14 5.76 2.95 -1.84
C ILE A 14 5.53 4.33 -1.22
N ALA A 15 5.05 5.27 -2.03
CA ALA A 15 4.71 6.62 -1.57
C ALA A 15 3.42 6.61 -0.73
N VAL A 16 3.51 7.00 0.54
CA VAL A 16 2.39 7.05 1.49
C VAL A 16 1.31 8.01 1.01
N ASP A 17 1.71 9.16 0.48
CA ASP A 17 0.81 10.23 0.04
C ASP A 17 -0.13 9.83 -1.11
N ARG A 18 0.17 8.73 -1.79
CA ARG A 18 -0.58 8.26 -2.95
C ARG A 18 -1.49 7.07 -2.63
N ILE A 19 -1.50 6.61 -1.38
CA ILE A 19 -2.35 5.50 -0.94
C ILE A 19 -3.77 6.05 -0.71
N ILE A 20 -4.75 5.50 -1.44
CA ILE A 20 -6.18 5.75 -1.18
C ILE A 20 -6.70 4.77 -0.13
N ALA A 21 -6.36 3.49 -0.26
CA ALA A 21 -6.88 2.45 0.63
C ALA A 21 -5.92 1.27 0.77
N VAL A 22 -5.99 0.61 1.92
CA VAL A 22 -5.35 -0.69 2.19
C VAL A 22 -6.44 -1.65 2.63
N VAL A 23 -6.64 -2.74 1.88
CA VAL A 23 -7.76 -3.67 2.08
C VAL A 23 -7.31 -5.13 2.03
N ALA A 24 -8.11 -6.02 2.62
CA ALA A 24 -7.89 -7.46 2.53
C ALA A 24 -8.36 -8.01 1.15
N PRO A 25 -7.68 -9.04 0.59
CA PRO A 25 -7.96 -9.56 -0.75
C PRO A 25 -9.20 -10.48 -0.85
N GLU A 26 -9.90 -10.73 0.26
CA GLU A 26 -10.80 -11.88 0.36
C GLU A 26 -12.16 -11.67 -0.34
N SER A 27 -12.63 -10.43 -0.44
CA SER A 27 -13.95 -10.12 -0.99
C SER A 27 -14.00 -10.17 -2.53
N ALA A 28 -15.15 -10.58 -3.08
CA ALA A 28 -15.34 -10.66 -4.53
C ALA A 28 -15.11 -9.32 -5.27
N PRO A 29 -15.54 -8.14 -4.74
CA PRO A 29 -15.23 -6.85 -5.37
C PRO A 29 -13.73 -6.56 -5.43
N ILE A 30 -12.97 -6.87 -4.38
CA ILE A 30 -11.52 -6.64 -4.37
C ILE A 30 -10.80 -7.55 -5.36
N LYS A 31 -11.22 -8.82 -5.46
CA LYS A 31 -10.68 -9.74 -6.48
C LYS A 31 -10.92 -9.22 -7.90
N ARG A 32 -12.09 -8.62 -8.16
CA ARG A 32 -12.40 -7.96 -9.44
C ARG A 32 -11.47 -6.79 -9.73
N ILE A 33 -11.23 -5.90 -8.76
CA ILE A 33 -10.29 -4.78 -8.90
C ILE A 33 -8.88 -5.26 -9.22
N VAL A 34 -8.40 -6.31 -8.55
CA VAL A 34 -7.07 -6.89 -8.80
C VAL A 34 -6.99 -7.48 -10.21
N GLN A 35 -8.04 -8.16 -10.66
CA GLN A 35 -8.10 -8.71 -12.01
C GLN A 35 -8.10 -7.62 -13.07
N GLU A 36 -8.94 -6.60 -12.91
CA GLU A 36 -8.99 -5.44 -13.80
C GLU A 36 -7.62 -4.75 -13.88
N ALA A 37 -6.94 -4.58 -12.74
CA ALA A 37 -5.62 -3.98 -12.73
C ALA A 37 -4.56 -4.82 -13.46
N LYS A 38 -4.69 -6.14 -13.41
CA LYS A 38 -3.84 -7.06 -14.17
C LYS A 38 -4.08 -6.91 -15.68
N GLU A 39 -5.33 -6.79 -16.10
CA GLU A 39 -5.73 -6.63 -17.50
C GLU A 39 -5.25 -5.28 -18.06
N LEU A 40 -5.36 -4.21 -17.27
CA LEU A 40 -4.92 -2.85 -17.62
C LEU A 40 -3.40 -2.63 -17.46
N LYS A 41 -2.63 -3.65 -17.06
CA LYS A 41 -1.18 -3.58 -16.80
C LYS A 41 -0.78 -2.50 -15.78
N ASN A 42 -1.64 -2.19 -14.82
CA ASN A 42 -1.38 -1.28 -13.70
C ASN A 42 -1.39 -2.00 -12.34
N LEU A 43 -1.10 -3.31 -12.35
CA LEU A 43 -0.88 -4.12 -11.15
C LEU A 43 0.62 -4.24 -10.85
N ILE A 44 1.02 -3.91 -9.63
CA ILE A 44 2.36 -4.18 -9.09
C ILE A 44 2.24 -5.35 -8.12
N ASP A 45 2.88 -6.47 -8.44
CA ASP A 45 2.96 -7.62 -7.53
C ASP A 45 4.19 -7.50 -6.63
N ALA A 46 3.98 -7.10 -5.37
CA ALA A 46 4.99 -7.05 -4.32
C ALA A 46 4.85 -8.20 -3.31
N THR A 47 4.25 -9.32 -3.72
CA THR A 47 4.10 -10.51 -2.86
C THR A 47 5.33 -11.40 -2.83
N TYR A 48 6.21 -11.31 -3.83
CA TYR A 48 7.39 -12.18 -4.02
C TYR A 48 7.02 -13.67 -4.03
N GLY A 49 5.93 -14.02 -4.72
CA GLY A 49 5.46 -15.41 -4.83
C GLY A 49 4.77 -15.96 -3.58
N ARG A 50 4.54 -15.12 -2.57
CA ARG A 50 3.81 -15.49 -1.34
C ARG A 50 2.33 -15.21 -1.50
N ARG A 51 1.51 -15.76 -0.60
CA ARG A 51 0.08 -15.46 -0.56
C ARG A 51 -0.15 -13.95 -0.39
N THR A 52 -0.94 -13.36 -1.28
CA THR A 52 -1.46 -12.00 -1.12
C THR A 52 -2.24 -11.90 0.19
N ARG A 53 -1.83 -10.98 1.06
CA ARG A 53 -2.50 -10.68 2.33
C ARG A 53 -3.13 -9.31 2.34
N SER A 54 -2.68 -8.41 1.48
CA SER A 54 -3.24 -7.06 1.32
C SER A 54 -3.24 -6.62 -0.13
N VAL A 55 -4.16 -5.72 -0.42
CA VAL A 55 -4.29 -4.98 -1.67
C VAL A 55 -4.25 -3.50 -1.33
N ILE A 56 -3.36 -2.77 -1.96
CA ILE A 56 -3.18 -1.33 -1.78
C ILE A 56 -3.67 -0.64 -3.05
N ILE A 57 -4.59 0.30 -2.90
CA ILE A 57 -5.16 1.07 -4.00
C ILE A 57 -4.48 2.44 -4.01
N MET A 58 -3.88 2.80 -5.13
CA MET A 58 -3.21 4.09 -5.33
C MET A 58 -4.10 5.08 -6.09
N ASP A 59 -3.77 6.36 -5.97
CA ASP A 59 -4.47 7.50 -6.60
C ASP A 59 -4.52 7.47 -8.13
N ASN A 60 -3.55 6.83 -8.78
CA ASN A 60 -3.43 6.70 -10.24
C ASN A 60 -4.02 5.38 -10.78
N SER A 61 -4.97 4.79 -10.04
CA SER A 61 -5.56 3.48 -10.33
C SER A 61 -4.57 2.30 -10.29
N THR A 62 -3.31 2.51 -9.90
CA THR A 62 -2.36 1.41 -9.69
C THR A 62 -2.79 0.60 -8.47
N VAL A 63 -2.75 -0.72 -8.61
CA VAL A 63 -3.03 -1.65 -7.52
C VAL A 63 -1.74 -2.35 -7.14
N VAL A 64 -1.40 -2.36 -5.85
CA VAL A 64 -0.20 -3.03 -5.33
C VAL A 64 -0.61 -4.20 -4.45
N LEU A 65 -0.12 -5.40 -4.76
CA LEU A 65 -0.33 -6.58 -3.93
C LEU A 65 0.80 -6.73 -2.94
N SER A 66 0.50 -7.05 -1.68
CA SER A 66 1.51 -7.37 -0.70
C SER A 66 1.17 -8.63 0.09
N ALA A 67 2.21 -9.34 0.52
CA ALA A 67 2.11 -10.48 1.42
C ALA A 67 2.20 -10.07 2.91
N VAL A 68 2.20 -8.77 3.21
CA VAL A 68 2.04 -8.19 4.54
C VAL A 68 0.56 -7.93 4.83
N GLN A 69 0.13 -8.12 6.07
CA GLN A 69 -1.26 -7.89 6.47
C GLN A 69 -1.65 -6.41 6.41
N PRO A 70 -2.92 -6.07 6.07
CA PRO A 70 -3.39 -4.69 5.99
C PRO A 70 -3.09 -3.88 7.25
N GLU A 71 -3.32 -4.45 8.44
CA GLU A 71 -3.14 -3.81 9.74
C GLU A 71 -1.66 -3.42 9.97
N THR A 72 -0.74 -4.29 9.55
CA THR A 72 0.70 -4.00 9.66
C THR A 72 1.11 -2.84 8.77
N ILE A 73 0.55 -2.76 7.55
CA ILE A 73 0.84 -1.66 6.62
C ILE A 73 0.27 -0.36 7.16
N THR A 74 -1.00 -0.36 7.60
CA THR A 74 -1.65 0.81 8.19
C THR A 74 -0.91 1.32 9.42
N ASN A 75 -0.41 0.42 10.28
CA ASN A 75 0.40 0.81 11.44
C ASN A 75 1.69 1.51 11.03
N ARG A 76 2.39 1.02 9.99
CA ARG A 76 3.60 1.67 9.47
C ARG A 76 3.30 3.06 8.92
N VAL A 77 2.23 3.18 8.12
CA VAL A 77 1.76 4.47 7.59
C VAL A 77 1.43 5.46 8.71
N ASN A 78 0.70 5.02 9.74
CA ASN A 78 0.34 5.89 10.86
C ASN A 78 1.56 6.33 11.68
N MET A 79 2.54 5.45 11.90
CA MET A 79 3.79 5.81 12.56
C MET A 79 4.57 6.87 11.77
N ASP A 80 4.60 6.77 10.45
CA ASP A 80 5.26 7.76 9.60
C ASP A 80 4.54 9.12 9.67
N ILE A 81 3.21 9.14 9.66
CA ILE A 81 2.40 10.36 9.83
C ILE A 81 2.66 11.02 11.20
N ILE A 82 2.75 10.23 12.27
CA ILE A 82 2.99 10.75 13.63
C ILE A 82 4.38 11.38 13.74
N LYS A 83 5.42 10.71 13.21
CA LYS A 83 6.79 11.25 13.19
C LYS A 83 6.87 12.60 12.48
N GLU A 84 6.15 12.74 11.38
CA GLU A 84 6.14 13.98 10.62
C GLU A 84 5.44 15.12 11.37
N LYS A 85 4.29 14.85 12.01
CA LYS A 85 3.63 15.84 12.88
C LYS A 85 4.52 16.28 14.04
N GLY A 86 5.32 15.38 14.60
CA GLY A 86 6.30 15.72 15.63
C GLY A 86 7.35 16.72 15.13
N ARG A 87 7.89 16.50 13.92
CA ARG A 87 8.90 17.40 13.31
C ARG A 87 8.36 18.79 13.01
N VAL A 88 7.10 18.89 12.56
CA VAL A 88 6.47 20.20 12.26
C VAL A 88 6.19 21.01 13.53
N ASN A 89 6.01 20.35 14.68
CA ASN A 89 5.76 21.03 15.95
C ASN A 89 7.05 21.45 16.69
N GLU A 90 8.22 20.96 16.24
CA GLU A 90 9.54 21.30 16.79
C GLU A 90 10.22 22.44 16.00
N GLU A 91 9.64 22.88 14.88
CA GLU A 91 10.03 24.06 14.07
C GLU A 91 9.10 25.25 14.35
#